data_AF-A0A7X4CM17-F1
#
_entry.id   AF-A0A7X4CM17-F1
#
_cell.length_a   1.000
_cell.length_b   1.000
_cell.length_c   1.000
_cell.angle_alpha   90.00
_cell.angle_beta   90.00
_cell.angle_gamma   90.00
#
_symmetry.space_group_name_H-M   'P 1'
#
loop_
_entity.id
_entity.type
_entity.pdbx_description
1 polymer ?
#
loop_
_entity_poly.entity_id
_entity_poly.type
_entity_poly.pdbx_seq_one_letter_code
_entity_poly.pdbx_strand_id
1 'polypeptide(L)'
;MINTQDVITFYGASVTELRNEMQKSLEVYFEVCEEQGTSPKKPFSGKLTIQTSPELYSRIAMNAARRQLEIDVYLQEVIEKVVSAN
;
A
#
# COMPACT_ATOMS: atom_id res chain seq x y z
N MET A 1 1.54 -6.88 12.38
CA MET A 1 0.76 -6.07 11.42
C MET A 1 1.42 -6.19 10.06
N ILE A 2 0.74 -6.79 9.09
CA ILE A 2 1.14 -6.76 7.68
C ILE A 2 0.12 -5.87 6.97
N ASN A 3 0.62 -5.12 5.99
CA ASN A 3 0.07 -3.90 5.39
C ASN A 3 -1.25 -4.09 4.61
N THR A 4 -2.32 -4.59 5.22
CA THR A 4 -3.66 -4.73 4.63
C THR A 4 -4.58 -3.60 5.11
N GLN A 5 -5.44 -3.07 4.24
CA GLN A 5 -6.45 -2.06 4.61
C GLN A 5 -7.50 -2.61 5.59
N ASP A 6 -7.64 -3.93 5.66
CA ASP A 6 -8.54 -4.61 6.57
C ASP A 6 -7.74 -5.26 7.71
N VAL A 7 -8.16 -4.99 8.95
CA VAL A 7 -7.53 -5.51 10.17
C VAL A 7 -8.13 -6.86 10.49
N ILE A 8 -7.38 -7.93 10.22
CA ILE A 8 -7.75 -9.31 10.59
C ILE A 8 -7.08 -9.64 11.93
N THR A 9 -7.90 -9.85 12.97
CA THR A 9 -7.40 -10.14 14.33
C THR A 9 -7.66 -11.60 14.66
N PHE A 10 -6.63 -12.32 15.11
CA PHE A 10 -6.72 -13.71 15.56
C PHE A 10 -5.90 -13.90 16.84
N TYR A 11 -6.29 -14.85 17.67
CA TYR A 11 -5.65 -15.17 18.95
C TYR A 11 -5.47 -16.69 19.06
N GLY A 12 -4.45 -17.13 19.81
CA GLY A 12 -4.22 -18.55 20.09
C GLY A 12 -3.24 -18.73 21.24
N ALA A 13 -3.43 -19.77 22.06
CA ALA A 13 -2.57 -20.07 23.21
C ALA A 13 -1.32 -20.87 22.83
N SER A 14 -1.21 -21.33 21.59
CA SER A 14 -0.05 -22.00 21.02
C SER A 14 0.19 -21.60 19.57
N VAL A 15 1.40 -21.82 19.04
CA VAL A 15 1.74 -21.53 17.63
C VAL A 15 0.82 -22.28 16.66
N THR A 16 0.42 -23.51 17.01
CA THR A 16 -0.49 -24.33 16.21
C THR A 16 -1.89 -23.74 16.19
N GLU A 17 -2.39 -23.32 17.36
CA GLU A 17 -3.71 -22.71 17.48
C GLU A 17 -3.76 -21.34 16.79
N LEU A 18 -2.71 -20.53 16.92
CA LEU A 18 -2.58 -19.25 16.25
C LEU A 18 -2.66 -19.39 14.72
N ARG A 19 -2.03 -20.42 14.14
CA ARG A 19 -2.11 -20.71 12.70
C ARG A 19 -3.51 -21.11 12.26
N ASN A 20 -4.16 -21.96 13.05
CA ASN A 20 -5.53 -22.41 12.75
C ASN A 20 -6.52 -21.23 12.81
N GLU A 21 -6.42 -20.38 13.84
CA GLU A 21 -7.29 -19.22 14.00
C GLU A 21 -7.01 -18.13 12.95
N MET A 22 -5.75 -17.97 12.53
CA MET A 22 -5.40 -17.11 11.40
C MET A 22 -6.05 -17.60 10.09
N GLN A 23 -6.00 -18.90 9.81
CA GLN A 23 -6.57 -19.47 8.60
C GLN A 23 -8.10 -19.29 8.57
N LYS A 24 -8.79 -19.60 9.67
CA LYS A 24 -10.24 -19.39 9.80
C LYS A 24 -10.63 -17.92 9.61
N SER A 25 -9.86 -17.00 10.21
CA SER A 25 -10.14 -15.56 10.09
C SER A 25 -9.97 -15.06 8.65
N LEU A 26 -9.06 -15.64 7.88
CA LEU A 26 -8.88 -15.36 6.45
C LEU A 26 -9.99 -15.96 5.59
N GLU A 27 -10.42 -17.19 5.89
CA GLU A 27 -11.55 -17.85 5.20
C GLU A 27 -12.83 -17.01 5.34
N VAL A 28 -13.15 -16.58 6.55
CA VAL A 28 -14.31 -15.69 6.82
C VAL A 28 -14.16 -14.35 6.10
N TYR A 29 -12.95 -13.77 6.06
CA TYR A 29 -12.72 -12.52 5.34
C TYR A 29 -12.97 -12.67 3.83
N PHE A 30 -12.56 -13.78 3.22
CA PHE A 30 -12.82 -14.02 1.80
C PHE A 30 -14.29 -14.31 1.50
N GLU A 31 -15.00 -15.06 2.36
CA GLU A 31 -16.44 -15.26 2.23
C GLU A 31 -17.21 -13.93 2.26
N VAL A 32 -16.89 -13.05 3.22
CA VAL A 32 -17.48 -11.70 3.29
C VAL A 32 -17.16 -10.89 2.03
N CYS A 33 -15.95 -10.99 1.48
CA CYS A 33 -15.60 -10.33 0.23
C CYS A 33 -16.46 -10.83 -0.94
N GLU A 34 -16.66 -12.15 -1.06
CA GLU A 34 -17.46 -12.79 -2.10
C GLU A 34 -18.95 -12.43 -1.99
N GLU A 35 -19.53 -12.47 -0.79
CA GLU A 35 -20.94 -12.09 -0.55
C GLU A 35 -21.24 -10.64 -0.96
N GLN A 36 -20.27 -9.75 -0.75
CA GLN A 36 -20.38 -8.33 -1.11
C GLN A 36 -20.04 -8.06 -2.59
N GLY A 37 -19.60 -9.07 -3.35
CA GLY A 37 -19.15 -8.91 -4.73
C GLY A 37 -17.88 -8.06 -4.85
N THR A 38 -17.08 -7.98 -3.78
CA THR A 38 -15.88 -7.15 -3.70
C THR A 38 -14.64 -8.02 -3.64
N SER A 39 -13.56 -7.64 -4.32
CA SER A 39 -12.28 -8.33 -4.15
C SER A 39 -11.60 -7.92 -2.85
N PRO A 40 -10.92 -8.84 -2.14
CA PRO A 40 -10.14 -8.52 -0.96
C PRO A 40 -9.15 -7.39 -1.28
N LYS A 41 -9.10 -6.39 -0.40
CA LYS A 41 -8.29 -5.20 -0.64
C LYS A 41 -6.82 -5.57 -0.62
N LYS A 42 -6.20 -5.55 -1.80
CA LYS A 42 -4.77 -5.87 -1.92
C LYS A 42 -3.96 -4.86 -1.10
N PRO A 43 -2.91 -5.32 -0.39
CA PRO A 43 -1.97 -4.42 0.23
C PRO A 43 -1.42 -3.46 -0.83
N PHE A 44 -1.29 -2.17 -0.50
CA PHE A 44 -0.68 -1.22 -1.41
C PHE A 44 0.75 -1.67 -1.70
N SER A 45 1.06 -1.92 -2.97
CA SER A 45 2.33 -2.50 -3.40
C SER A 45 3.54 -1.57 -3.20
N GLY A 46 3.30 -0.31 -2.80
CA GLY A 46 4.30 0.75 -2.73
C GLY A 46 4.81 1.21 -4.11
N LYS A 47 4.33 0.61 -5.20
CA LYS A 47 4.71 0.96 -6.57
C LYS A 47 3.64 1.86 -7.18
N LEU A 48 4.07 3.03 -7.65
CA LEU A 48 3.22 3.99 -8.33
C LEU A 48 3.73 4.20 -9.75
N THR A 49 2.96 3.75 -10.75
CA THR A 49 3.26 4.00 -12.16
C THR A 49 2.47 5.21 -12.63
N ILE A 50 3.16 6.26 -13.08
CA ILE A 50 2.54 7.50 -13.55
C ILE A 50 2.82 7.67 -15.04
N GLN A 51 1.77 7.82 -15.85
CA GLN A 51 1.90 8.35 -17.20
C GLN A 51 1.95 9.88 -17.13
N THR A 52 2.97 10.47 -17.77
CA THR A 52 3.22 11.92 -17.73
C THR A 52 3.66 12.42 -19.09
N SER A 53 3.51 13.72 -19.35
CA SER A 53 4.01 14.32 -20.59
C SER A 53 5.54 14.47 -20.54
N PRO A 54 6.23 14.48 -21.70
CA PRO A 54 7.69 14.68 -21.76
C PRO A 54 8.14 15.97 -21.06
N GLU A 55 7.35 17.04 -21.17
CA GLU A 55 7.63 18.35 -20.57
C GLU A 55 7.57 18.29 -19.04
N LEU A 56 6.55 17.60 -18.50
CA LEU A 56 6.42 17.44 -17.06
C LEU A 56 7.53 16.53 -16.51
N TYR A 57 7.86 15.44 -17.21
CA TYR A 57 8.99 14.59 -16.85
C TYR A 57 10.31 15.38 -16.81
N SER A 58 10.59 16.20 -17.83
CA SER A 58 11.78 17.05 -17.87
C SER A 58 11.86 17.97 -16.65
N ARG A 59 10.74 18.63 -16.30
CA ARG A 59 10.68 19.49 -15.12
C ARG A 59 10.91 18.72 -13.82
N ILE A 60 10.35 17.52 -13.68
CA ILE A 60 10.57 16.67 -12.50
C ILE A 60 12.06 16.32 -12.38
N ALA A 61 12.66 15.80 -13.45
CA ALA A 61 14.07 15.42 -13.48
C ALA A 61 15.00 16.59 -13.15
N MET A 62 14.72 17.79 -13.70
CA MET A 62 15.50 18.99 -13.38
C MET A 62 15.39 19.39 -11.91
N ASN A 63 14.21 19.30 -11.30
CA ASN A 63 14.03 19.65 -9.89
C ASN A 63 14.70 18.64 -8.95
N ALA A 64 14.61 17.34 -9.28
CA ALA A 64 15.31 16.28 -8.55
C ALA A 64 16.83 16.50 -8.60
N ALA A 65 17.39 16.74 -9.80
CA ALA A 65 18.80 17.00 -10.00
C ALA A 65 19.30 18.24 -9.23
N ARG A 66 18.52 19.33 -9.21
CA ARG A 66 18.87 20.54 -8.44
C ARG A 66 18.98 20.30 -6.94
N ARG A 67 18.29 19.28 -6.42
CA ARG A 67 18.32 18.85 -5.03
C ARG A 67 19.28 17.69 -4.76
N GLN A 68 19.98 17.21 -5.79
CA GLN A 68 20.83 16.02 -5.73
C GLN A 68 20.06 14.77 -5.27
N LEU A 69 18.79 14.66 -5.68
CA LEU A 69 17.91 13.54 -5.38
C LEU A 69 17.62 12.73 -6.64
N GLU A 70 17.38 11.44 -6.45
CA GLU A 70 16.75 10.58 -7.44
C GLU A 70 15.30 11.03 -7.67
N ILE A 71 14.76 10.78 -8.88
CA ILE A 71 13.40 11.18 -9.26
C ILE A 71 12.36 10.59 -8.30
N ASP A 72 12.49 9.31 -7.94
CA ASP A 72 11.54 8.64 -7.05
C ASP A 72 11.53 9.24 -5.65
N VAL A 73 12.71 9.62 -5.12
CA VAL A 73 12.84 10.27 -3.81
C VAL A 73 12.22 11.66 -3.84
N TYR A 74 12.51 12.44 -4.89
CA TYR A 74 11.90 13.75 -5.07
C TYR A 74 10.36 13.67 -5.18
N LEU A 75 9.84 12.68 -5.91
CA LEU A 75 8.41 12.46 -6.03
C LEU A 75 7.79 12.07 -4.68
N GLN A 76 8.44 11.20 -3.90
CA GLN A 76 7.98 10.86 -2.55
C GLN A 76 7.90 12.10 -1.65
N GLU A 77 8.94 12.94 -1.59
CA GLU A 77 8.91 14.19 -0.80
C GLU A 77 7.73 15.09 -1.17
N VAL A 78 7.49 15.28 -2.49
CA VAL A 78 6.41 16.14 -2.97
C VAL A 78 5.05 15.54 -2.62
N ILE A 79 4.87 14.24 -2.81
CA ILE A 79 3.62 13.54 -2.48
C ILE A 79 3.38 13.60 -0.96
N GLU A 80 4.37 13.29 -0.14
CA GLU A 80 4.28 13.36 1.32
C GLU A 80 3.92 14.76 1.80
N LYS A 81 4.52 15.80 1.23
CA LYS A 81 4.21 17.18 1.57
C LYS A 81 2.75 17.55 1.27
N VAL A 82 2.19 17.05 0.18
CA VAL A 82 0.79 17.33 -0.20
C VAL A 82 -0.19 16.52 0.66
N VAL A 83 0.13 15.25 0.93
CA VAL A 83 -0.73 14.35 1.70
C VAL A 83 -0.72 14.67 3.20
N SER A 84 0.43 15.06 3.76
CA SER A 84 0.57 15.40 5.19
C SER A 84 0.09 16.80 5.55
N ALA A 85 -0.25 17.62 4.56
CA ALA A 85 -0.75 18.98 4.76
C ALA A 85 -2.28 19.05 5.00
N ASN A 86 -2.94 17.91 5.20
CA ASN A 86 -4.37 17.78 5.51
C ASN A 86 -4.60 17.06 6.84
#